data_AF-E7G8N2-F1
#
_entry.id   AF-E7G8N2-F1
#
_cell.length_a   1.000
_cell.length_b   1.000
_cell.length_c   1.000
_cell.angle_alpha   90.00
_cell.angle_beta   90.00
_cell.angle_gamma   90.00
#
_symmetry.space_group_name_H-M   'P 1'
#
loop_
_entity.id
_entity.type
_entity.pdbx_description
1 polymer ?
#
loop_
_entity_poly.entity_id
_entity_poly.type
_entity_poly.pdbx_seq_one_letter_code
_entity_poly.pdbx_strand_id
1 'polypeptide(L)'
;MMIQRIKKMQLLCAACMILQLICYKWYIPFHLFAVLLSIVIIVNQKWFRVIQLQYHFYLIGLYFYRLWILSIEAVYLLQLIYVIFCLYIAIMLILFAFHCIL
;
A
#
# COMPACT_ATOMS: atom_id res chain seq x y z
N MET A 1 1.98 3.81 -23.31
CA MET A 1 0.85 2.98 -22.87
C MET A 1 1.15 2.17 -21.60
N MET A 2 2.31 1.50 -21.49
CA MET A 2 2.66 0.67 -20.31
C MET A 2 2.87 1.49 -19.02
N ILE A 3 3.54 2.66 -19.11
CA ILE A 3 3.74 3.58 -17.97
C ILE A 3 2.41 4.07 -17.37
N GLN A 4 1.41 4.35 -18.21
CA GLN A 4 0.08 4.76 -17.71
C GLN A 4 -0.64 3.62 -16.97
N ARG A 5 -0.47 2.36 -17.40
CA ARG A 5 -1.06 1.20 -16.71
C ARG A 5 -0.46 1.02 -15.32
N ILE A 6 0.85 1.16 -15.20
CA ILE A 6 1.57 1.15 -13.93
C ILE A 6 1.04 2.22 -12.98
N LYS A 7 0.97 3.46 -13.45
CA LYS A 7 0.49 4.59 -12.65
C LYS A 7 -0.93 4.31 -12.12
N LYS A 8 -1.80 3.75 -12.96
CA LYS A 8 -3.14 3.30 -12.54
C LYS A 8 -3.08 2.21 -11.46
N MET A 9 -2.20 1.22 -11.58
CA MET A 9 -2.06 0.17 -10.57
C MET A 9 -1.51 0.71 -9.24
N GLN A 10 -0.55 1.63 -9.29
CA GLN A 10 -0.01 2.28 -8.09
C GLN A 10 -1.06 3.17 -7.41
N LEU A 11 -1.83 3.94 -8.18
CA LEU A 11 -2.96 4.72 -7.66
C LEU A 11 -4.06 3.83 -7.10
N LEU A 12 -4.35 2.69 -7.73
CA LEU A 12 -5.30 1.70 -7.20
C LEU A 12 -4.82 1.14 -5.87
N CYS A 13 -3.51 0.84 -5.75
CA CYS A 13 -2.89 0.39 -4.51
C CYS A 13 -3.03 1.45 -3.40
N ALA A 14 -2.79 2.72 -3.71
CA ALA A 14 -2.98 3.82 -2.76
C ALA A 14 -4.47 4.00 -2.38
N ALA A 15 -5.38 3.87 -3.34
CA ALA A 15 -6.82 3.93 -3.08
C ALA A 15 -7.26 2.80 -2.13
N CYS A 16 -6.78 1.56 -2.34
CA CYS A 16 -7.02 0.46 -1.42
C CYS A 16 -6.46 0.75 -0.01
N MET A 17 -5.28 1.36 0.08
CA MET A 17 -4.66 1.75 1.36
C MET A 17 -5.47 2.82 2.12
N ILE A 18 -6.16 3.71 1.42
CA ILE A 18 -7.05 4.70 2.03
C ILE A 18 -8.40 4.06 2.38
N LEU A 19 -8.98 3.29 1.46
CA LEU A 19 -10.27 2.61 1.65
C LEU A 19 -10.26 1.67 2.86
N GLN A 20 -9.14 0.98 3.14
CA GLN A 20 -9.06 0.16 4.35
C GLN A 20 -9.18 0.97 5.67
N LEU A 21 -8.86 2.27 5.67
CA LEU A 21 -8.97 3.12 6.86
C LEU A 21 -10.39 3.67 7.02
N ILE A 22 -11.05 3.97 5.90
CA ILE A 22 -12.42 4.51 5.89
C ILE A 22 -13.45 3.39 6.09
N CYS A 23 -13.26 2.27 5.40
CA CYS A 23 -14.18 1.13 5.44
C CYS A 23 -13.77 0.12 6.53
N TYR A 24 -14.04 0.46 7.79
CA TYR A 24 -13.64 -0.33 8.97
C TYR A 24 -14.19 -1.77 9.03
N LYS A 25 -15.17 -2.17 8.22
CA LYS A 25 -15.60 -3.58 8.13
C LYS A 25 -14.75 -4.39 7.15
N TRP A 26 -14.07 -3.70 6.23
CA TRP A 26 -13.35 -4.27 5.10
C TRP A 26 -11.85 -3.93 5.13
N TYR A 27 -11.31 -3.55 6.29
CA TYR A 27 -9.90 -3.15 6.38
C TYR A 27 -8.93 -4.28 5.99
N ILE A 28 -9.18 -5.52 6.42
CA ILE A 28 -8.34 -6.68 6.05
C ILE A 28 -8.39 -6.93 4.55
N PRO A 29 -9.58 -7.09 3.91
CA PRO A 29 -9.63 -7.39 2.49
C PRO A 29 -9.07 -6.25 1.62
N PHE A 30 -9.34 -4.97 1.95
CA PHE A 30 -8.75 -3.87 1.19
C PHE A 30 -7.23 -3.82 1.29
N HIS A 31 -6.65 -4.05 2.47
CA HIS A 31 -5.20 -4.11 2.61
C HIS A 31 -4.61 -5.33 1.88
N LEU A 32 -5.29 -6.48 1.90
CA LEU A 32 -4.89 -7.67 1.14
C LEU A 32 -4.91 -7.41 -0.37
N PHE A 33 -5.93 -6.72 -0.90
CA PHE A 33 -5.94 -6.30 -2.31
C PHE A 33 -4.74 -5.39 -2.64
N ALA A 34 -4.39 -4.46 -1.76
CA ALA A 34 -3.22 -3.61 -1.94
C ALA A 34 -1.91 -4.42 -1.94
N VAL A 35 -1.80 -5.46 -1.11
CA VAL A 35 -0.68 -6.41 -1.09
C VAL A 35 -0.59 -7.17 -2.41
N LEU A 36 -1.70 -7.73 -2.90
CA LEU A 36 -1.74 -8.47 -4.17
C LEU A 36 -1.31 -7.58 -5.35
N LEU A 37 -1.82 -6.35 -5.42
CA LEU A 37 -1.40 -5.37 -6.43
C LEU A 37 0.09 -5.04 -6.33
N SER A 38 0.61 -4.87 -5.11
CA SER A 38 2.02 -4.61 -4.86
C SER A 38 2.92 -5.78 -5.31
N ILE A 39 2.50 -7.03 -5.06
CA ILE A 39 3.21 -8.21 -5.54
C ILE A 39 3.26 -8.23 -7.08
N VAL A 40 2.14 -7.96 -7.75
CA VAL A 40 2.10 -7.89 -9.21
C VAL A 40 3.04 -6.81 -9.75
N ILE A 41 3.12 -5.64 -9.09
CA ILE A 41 4.04 -4.57 -9.46
C ILE A 41 5.51 -5.01 -9.27
N ILE A 42 5.83 -5.66 -8.15
CA ILE A 42 7.19 -6.13 -7.83
C ILE A 42 7.64 -7.23 -8.81
N VAL A 43 6.80 -8.23 -9.10
CA VAL A 43 7.15 -9.32 -10.03
C VAL A 43 7.42 -8.78 -11.43
N ASN A 44 6.65 -7.78 -11.85
CA ASN A 44 6.81 -7.15 -13.16
C ASN A 44 7.83 -5.99 -13.16
N GLN A 45 8.65 -5.84 -12.12
CA GLN A 45 9.63 -4.75 -11.98
C GLN A 45 10.58 -4.58 -13.17
N LYS A 46 10.91 -5.66 -13.90
CA LYS A 46 11.78 -5.59 -15.10
C LYS A 46 11.20 -4.67 -16.18
N TRP A 47 9.87 -4.59 -16.25
CA TRP A 47 9.15 -3.71 -17.15
C TRP A 47 8.98 -2.30 -16.57
N PHE A 48 9.18 -2.13 -15.27
CA PHE A 48 8.72 -0.98 -14.48
C PHE A 48 9.85 -0.30 -13.69
N ARG A 49 11.01 -0.08 -14.33
CA ARG A 49 12.23 0.52 -13.74
C ARG A 49 12.05 1.91 -13.08
N VAL A 50 10.92 2.58 -13.29
CA VAL A 50 10.67 3.96 -12.82
C VAL A 50 9.94 3.99 -11.46
N ILE A 51 9.42 2.86 -10.98
CA ILE A 51 8.69 2.81 -9.70
C ILE A 51 9.64 2.61 -8.54
N GLN A 52 9.42 3.35 -7.45
CA GLN A 52 10.07 3.07 -6.17
C GLN A 52 9.43 1.86 -5.48
N LEU A 53 10.01 0.68 -5.69
CA LEU A 53 9.53 -0.59 -5.15
C LEU A 53 9.57 -0.67 -3.61
N GLN A 54 10.40 0.15 -2.95
CA GLN A 54 10.54 0.16 -1.50
C GLN A 54 9.19 0.30 -0.78
N TYR A 55 8.31 1.19 -1.26
CA TYR A 55 6.99 1.41 -0.65
C TYR A 55 6.03 0.24 -0.84
N HIS A 56 6.19 -0.55 -1.90
CA HIS A 56 5.42 -1.78 -2.11
C HIS A 56 5.87 -2.88 -1.14
N PHE A 57 7.17 -2.98 -0.84
CA PHE A 57 7.65 -3.88 0.21
C PHE A 57 7.22 -3.43 1.61
N TYR A 58 7.24 -2.13 1.90
CA TYR A 58 6.77 -1.59 3.18
C TYR A 58 5.28 -1.85 3.38
N LEU A 59 4.45 -1.72 2.34
CA LEU A 59 3.04 -2.07 2.37
C LEU A 59 2.83 -3.53 2.76
N ILE A 60 3.58 -4.45 2.16
CA ILE A 60 3.51 -5.89 2.48
C ILE A 60 3.92 -6.14 3.94
N GLY A 61 5.02 -5.54 4.40
CA GLY A 61 5.44 -5.62 5.80
C GLY A 61 4.36 -5.08 6.75
N LEU A 62 3.72 -3.98 6.39
CA LEU A 62 2.66 -3.37 7.18
C LEU A 62 1.41 -4.26 7.26
N TYR A 63 1.13 -5.05 6.23
CA TYR A 63 0.05 -6.05 6.27
C TYR A 63 0.33 -7.14 7.31
N PHE A 64 1.55 -7.68 7.34
CA PHE A 64 1.94 -8.64 8.39
C PHE A 64 1.91 -8.02 9.78
N TYR A 65 2.39 -6.77 9.91
CA TYR A 65 2.31 -6.01 11.16
C TYR A 65 0.86 -5.84 11.63
N ARG A 66 -0.11 -5.61 10.73
CA ARG A 66 -1.54 -5.58 11.05
C ARG A 66 -2.02 -6.92 11.62
N LEU A 67 -1.71 -8.03 10.94
CA LEU A 67 -2.13 -9.35 11.39
C LEU A 67 -1.58 -9.69 12.78
N TRP A 68 -0.34 -9.28 13.03
CA TRP A 68 0.29 -9.42 14.34
C TRP A 68 -0.41 -8.58 15.42
N ILE A 69 -0.69 -7.30 15.15
CA ILE A 69 -1.46 -6.41 16.05
C ILE A 69 -2.81 -7.04 16.42
N LEU A 70 -3.51 -7.61 15.43
CA LEU A 70 -4.80 -8.27 15.64
C LEU A 70 -4.66 -9.53 16.51
N SER A 71 -3.57 -10.29 16.36
CA SER A 71 -3.35 -11.52 17.13
C SER A 71 -3.04 -11.31 18.61
N ILE A 72 -2.48 -10.16 18.98
CA ILE A 72 -2.06 -9.87 20.37
C ILE A 72 -3.04 -8.95 21.10
N GLU A 73 -4.20 -8.67 20.51
CA GLU A 73 -5.19 -7.69 21.00
C GLU A 73 -4.54 -6.36 21.40
N ALA A 74 -3.69 -5.84 20.51
CA ALA A 74 -2.71 -4.83 20.86
C ALA A 74 -3.32 -3.51 21.39
N VAL A 75 -2.57 -2.89 22.32
CA VAL A 75 -2.83 -1.57 22.92
C VAL A 75 -2.99 -0.48 21.86
N TYR A 76 -3.86 0.50 22.13
CA TYR A 76 -4.21 1.65 21.26
C TYR A 76 -3.01 2.30 20.54
N LEU A 77 -1.86 2.40 21.21
CA LEU A 77 -0.64 3.00 20.65
C LEU A 77 -0.10 2.26 19.41
N LEU A 78 -0.12 0.93 19.39
CA LEU A 78 0.34 0.13 18.24
C LEU A 78 -0.61 0.29 17.05
N GLN A 79 -1.92 0.37 17.31
CA GLN A 79 -2.93 0.64 16.29
C GLN A 79 -2.76 2.05 15.69
N LEU A 80 -2.48 3.05 16.53
CA LEU A 80 -2.21 4.41 16.08
C LEU A 80 -0.97 4.47 15.18
N ILE A 81 0.14 3.86 15.59
CA ILE A 81 1.37 3.75 14.80
C ILE A 81 1.08 3.10 13.44
N TYR A 82 0.32 2.01 13.44
CA TYR A 82 -0.10 1.33 12.23
C TYR A 82 -0.86 2.27 11.26
N VAL A 83 -1.82 3.06 11.76
CA VAL A 83 -2.60 4.00 10.95
C VAL A 83 -1.72 5.11 10.37
N ILE A 84 -0.80 5.65 11.15
CA ILE A 84 0.15 6.68 10.69
C ILE A 84 0.99 6.15 9.53
N PHE A 85 1.54 4.93 9.65
CA PHE A 85 2.32 4.33 8.58
C PHE A 85 1.46 4.02 7.34
N CYS A 86 0.19 3.63 7.50
CA CYS A 86 -0.72 3.44 6.37
C CYS A 86 -0.89 4.74 5.58
N LEU A 87 -1.18 5.84 6.27
CA LEU A 87 -1.36 7.15 5.64
C LEU A 87 -0.07 7.61 4.96
N TYR A 88 1.07 7.46 5.63
CA TYR A 88 2.38 7.78 5.05
C TYR A 88 2.62 7.02 3.74
N ILE A 89 2.45 5.70 3.74
CA ILE A 89 2.65 4.88 2.53
C ILE A 89 1.65 5.25 1.44
N ALA A 90 0.38 5.45 1.78
CA ALA A 90 -0.65 5.84 0.81
C ALA A 90 -0.30 7.18 0.13
N ILE A 91 0.10 8.19 0.90
CA ILE A 91 0.53 9.49 0.38
C ILE A 91 1.76 9.34 -0.50
N MET A 92 2.76 8.57 -0.08
CA MET A 92 3.96 8.33 -0.89
C MET A 92 3.63 7.64 -2.21
N LEU A 93 2.79 6.61 -2.20
CA LEU A 93 2.35 5.95 -3.44
C LEU A 93 1.63 6.92 -4.39
N ILE A 94 0.81 7.84 -3.87
CA ILE A 94 0.15 8.89 -4.65
C ILE A 94 1.19 9.86 -5.22
N LEU A 95 2.07 10.40 -4.38
CA LEU A 95 3.10 11.35 -4.79
C LEU A 95 3.98 10.76 -5.88
N PHE A 96 4.46 9.52 -5.75
CA PHE A 96 5.30 8.90 -6.79
C PHE A 96 4.52 8.58 -8.06
N ALA A 97 3.21 8.34 -7.99
CA ALA A 97 2.40 8.17 -9.19
C ALA A 97 2.32 9.49 -10.01
N PHE A 98 2.31 10.64 -9.32
CA PHE A 98 2.30 11.97 -9.93
C PHE A 98 3.70 12.53 -10.23
N HIS A 99 4.73 12.27 -9.42
CA HIS A 99 6.07 12.82 -9.62
C HIS A 99 6.77 12.26 -10.86
N CYS A 100 6.39 11.06 -11.31
CA CYS A 100 6.78 10.54 -12.64
C CYS A 100 6.14 11.31 -13.83
N ILE A 101 5.69 12.56 -13.64
CA ILE A 101 5.13 13.47 -14.67
C ILE A 101 6.17 14.52 -15.12
N LEU A 102 7.28 14.72 -14.39
CA LEU A 102 8.35 15.61 -14.83
C LEU A 102 9.47 14.85 -15.55
#